data_AF-A0A5E4BP38-F1
#
_entry.id   AF-A0A5E4BP38-F1
#
_cell.length_a   1.000
_cell.length_b   1.000
_cell.length_c   1.000
_cell.angle_alpha   90.00
_cell.angle_beta   90.00
_cell.angle_gamma   90.00
#
_symmetry.space_group_name_H-M   'P 1'
#
loop_
_entity.id
_entity.type
_entity.pdbx_description
1 polymer ?
#
loop_
_entity_poly.entity_id
_entity_poly.type
_entity_poly.pdbx_seq_one_letter_code
_entity_poly.pdbx_strand_id
1 'polypeptide(L)' 'VKYLKEEDANRKTFTVSSTLDFRVDRSDDGVAVICRVDHESLNATPQVAMQVLEIHCK' A
#
# COMPACT_ATOMS: atom_id res chain seq x y z
N VAL A 1 9.91 -3.77 -1.35
CA VAL A 1 8.97 -3.04 -0.46
C VAL A 1 9.79 -2.36 0.62
N LYS A 2 9.64 -1.05 0.79
CA LYS A 2 10.23 -0.29 1.89
C LYS A 2 9.16 -0.07 2.95
N TYR A 3 9.56 -0.17 4.21
CA TYR A 3 8.68 0.00 5.36
C TYR A 3 9.28 1.05 6.29
N LEU A 4 8.46 2.00 6.70
CA LEU A 4 8.81 3.05 7.66
C LEU A 4 7.75 3.09 8.74
N LYS A 5 8.18 3.25 9.99
CA LYS A 5 7.30 3.47 11.15
C LYS A 5 7.77 4.73 11.86
N GLU A 6 6.83 5.64 12.07
CA GLU A 6 7.04 6.89 12.81
C GLU A 6 6.09 6.89 14.01
N GLU A 7 6.59 7.21 15.19
CA GLU A 7 5.78 7.34 16.41
C GLU A 7 5.49 8.81 16.68
N ASP A 8 4.26 9.12 17.07
CA ASP A 8 3.88 10.47 17.45
C ASP A 8 4.65 10.91 18.71
N ALA A 9 4.83 12.22 18.89
CA ALA A 9 5.57 12.79 20.02
C ALA A 9 4.97 12.38 21.39
N ASN A 10 3.66 12.12 21.42
CA ASN A 10 2.96 11.64 22.62
C ASN A 10 3.05 10.10 22.83
N ARG A 11 3.64 9.35 21.88
CA ARG A 11 3.78 7.88 21.85
C ARG A 11 2.48 7.09 21.96
N LYS A 12 1.34 7.68 21.64
CA LYS A 12 0.02 7.00 21.67
C LYS A 12 -0.38 6.39 20.34
N THR A 13 0.10 6.97 19.25
CA THR A 13 -0.20 6.53 17.89
C THR A 13 1.09 6.40 17.10
N PHE A 14 1.02 5.64 16.02
CA PHE A 14 2.11 5.49 15.08
C PHE A 14 1.57 5.51 13.66
N THR A 15 2.41 5.95 12.74
CA THR A 15 2.16 5.95 11.31
C THR A 15 3.09 4.93 10.67
N VAL A 16 2.52 4.05 9.84
CA VAL A 16 3.29 3.14 9.00
C VAL A 16 3.14 3.51 7.54
N SER A 17 4.26 3.53 6.83
CA SER A 17 4.31 3.82 5.40
C SER A 17 4.95 2.65 4.67
N SER A 18 4.24 2.09 3.69
CA SER A 18 4.74 1.04 2.82
C SER A 18 4.87 1.55 1.39
N THR A 19 6.07 1.44 0.82
CA THR A 19 6.35 1.86 -0.56
C THR A 19 6.79 0.67 -1.39
N LEU A 20 6.11 0.45 -2.51
CA LEU A 20 6.44 -0.59 -3.48
C LEU A 20 7.01 0.05 -4.74
N ASP A 21 8.32 -0.13 -4.94
CA ASP A 21 9.00 0.20 -6.19
C ASP A 21 9.17 -1.11 -6.99
N PHE A 22 8.58 -1.20 -8.18
CA PHE A 22 8.71 -2.37 -9.06
C PHE A 22 8.70 -1.97 -10.53
N ARG A 23 9.24 -2.82 -11.39
CA ARG A 23 9.18 -2.62 -12.85
C ARG A 23 7.89 -3.22 -13.37
N VAL A 24 7.21 -2.47 -14.22
CA VAL A 24 6.00 -2.90 -14.93
C VAL A 24 6.32 -3.07 -16.41
N ASP A 25 5.62 -3.98 -17.06
CA ASP A 25 5.61 -4.10 -18.52
C ASP A 25 4.18 -4.15 -19.08
N ARG A 26 4.05 -4.29 -20.40
CA ARG A 26 2.73 -4.26 -21.07
C ARG A 26 1.79 -5.38 -20.62
N SER A 27 2.31 -6.47 -20.07
CA SER A 27 1.49 -7.57 -19.55
C SER A 27 0.83 -7.25 -18.22
N ASP A 28 1.30 -6.22 -17.51
CA ASP A 28 0.72 -5.72 -16.27
C ASP A 28 -0.43 -4.71 -16.50
N ASP A 29 -0.75 -4.37 -17.75
CA ASP A 29 -1.86 -3.47 -18.07
C ASP A 29 -3.19 -4.05 -17.58
N GLY A 30 -3.97 -3.25 -16.85
CA GLY A 30 -5.22 -3.68 -16.21
C GLY A 30 -5.04 -4.48 -14.92
N VAL A 31 -3.81 -4.77 -14.47
CA VAL A 31 -3.56 -5.42 -13.18
C VAL A 31 -3.89 -4.45 -12.03
N ALA A 32 -4.54 -4.95 -10.98
CA ALA A 32 -4.82 -4.20 -9.76
C ALA A 32 -3.70 -4.38 -8.72
N VAL A 33 -3.07 -3.27 -8.33
CA VAL A 33 -2.19 -3.18 -7.16
C VAL A 33 -3.04 -2.86 -5.94
N ILE A 34 -2.94 -3.71 -4.91
CA ILE A 34 -3.77 -3.61 -3.69
C ILE A 34 -2.86 -3.37 -2.49
N CYS A 35 -3.13 -2.31 -1.75
CA CYS A 35 -2.57 -2.05 -0.43
C CYS A 35 -3.60 -2.42 0.63
N ARG A 36 -3.29 -3.40 1.48
CA ARG A 36 -4.16 -3.89 2.55
C ARG A 36 -3.48 -3.72 3.91
N VAL A 37 -4.22 -3.18 4.87
CA VAL A 37 -3.76 -3.03 6.25
C VAL A 37 -4.43 -4.09 7.12
N ASP A 38 -3.59 -4.96 7.69
CA ASP A 38 -3.97 -5.91 8.72
C ASP A 38 -3.44 -5.44 10.06
N HIS A 39 -4.36 -5.12 10.98
CA HIS A 39 -4.01 -4.66 12.32
C HIS A 39 -5.04 -5.20 13.31
N GLU A 40 -4.59 -5.61 14.50
CA GLU A 40 -5.47 -6.19 15.54
C GLU A 40 -6.62 -5.25 15.95
N SER A 41 -6.38 -3.95 15.95
CA SER A 41 -7.41 -2.94 16.23
C SER A 41 -8.42 -2.75 15.08
N LEU A 42 -8.15 -3.32 13.90
CA LEU A 42 -9.00 -3.26 12.70
C LEU A 42 -9.66 -4.60 12.37
N ASN A 43 -9.67 -5.56 13.30
CA ASN A 43 -10.13 -6.95 13.09
C ASN A 43 -11.53 -7.09 12.44
N ALA A 44 -12.40 -6.09 12.51
CA ALA A 44 -13.74 -6.14 11.90
C ALA A 44 -13.74 -5.80 10.40
N THR A 45 -12.85 -4.90 9.94
CA THR A 45 -12.87 -4.41 8.56
C THR A 45 -11.46 -4.03 8.11
N PRO A 46 -10.79 -4.84 7.26
CA PRO A 46 -9.51 -4.46 6.68
C PRO A 46 -9.63 -3.17 5.87
N GLN A 47 -8.69 -2.26 6.07
CA GLN A 47 -8.60 -1.05 5.24
C GLN A 47 -7.84 -1.39 3.97
N VAL A 48 -8.45 -1.14 2.82
CA VAL A 48 -7.92 -1.53 1.51
C VAL A 48 -7.96 -0.35 0.55
N ALA A 49 -6.85 -0.12 -0.14
CA ALA A 49 -6.76 0.77 -1.28
C ALA A 49 -6.35 -0.04 -2.52
N MET A 50 -6.94 0.29 -3.66
CA MET A 50 -6.70 -0.42 -4.92
C MET A 50 -6.41 0.59 -6.04
N GLN A 51 -5.40 0.30 -6.86
CA GLN A 51 -5.06 1.05 -8.06
C GLN A 51 -4.91 0.08 -9.23
N VAL A 52 -5.65 0.32 -10.32
CA VAL A 52 -5.46 -0.41 -11.58
C VAL A 52 -4.36 0.27 -12.38
N LEU A 53 -3.43 -0.51 -12.93
CA LEU A 53 -2.35 0.00 -13.75
C LEU A 53 -2.84 0.25 -15.18
N GLU A 54 -2.57 1.44 -15.70
CA GLU A 54 -2.80 1.81 -17.10
C GLU A 54 -1.43 2.02 -17.77
N ILE A 55 -1.06 1.11 -18.66
CA ILE A 55 0.27 1.07 -19.28
C ILE A 55 0.14 1.38 -20.76
N HIS A 56 0.43 2.63 -21.09
CA HIS A 56 0.41 3.08 -22.48
C HIS A 56 1.77 2.91 -23.15
N CYS A 57 1.73 2.38 -24.36
CA CYS A 57 2.86 2.37 -25.28
C CYS A 57 2.99 3.77 -25.88
N LYS A 58 4.15 4.42 -25.74
CA LYS A 58 4.45 5.62 -26.51
C LYS A 58 4.70 5.30 -27.97
#